data_AF-A0A9W8JXY7-F1
#
_entry.id   AF-A0A9W8JXY7-F1
#
_cell.length_a   1.000
_cell.length_b   1.000
_cell.length_c   1.000
_cell.angle_alpha   90.00
_cell.angle_beta   90.00
_cell.angle_gamma   90.00
#
_symmetry.space_group_name_H-M   'P 1'
#
loop_
_entity.id
_entity.type
_entity.pdbx_description
1 polymer ?
#
loop_
_entity_poly.entity_id
_entity_poly.type
_entity_poly.pdbx_seq_one_letter_code
_entity_poly.pdbx_strand_id
1 'polypeptide(L)'
;MAPEDSVTRGKVAVMAQAAADMSYWGPPECLQPYEDHFHPLSTRKGNKASKHVDLRRKLPEYASLSCIPKEHPMIQLNDLDFWDYCLRKLFVQKATPLSKCINSLGPGASNLLPKLDDPSLPSESIINLDSRPREFTIAQWAHLVSVFRDWPFRPEDLSIDTFFLLNKDHARR
;
A
#
# COMPACT_ATOMS: atom_id res chain seq x y z
N MET A 1 -4.08 -6.70 -10.76
CA MET A 1 -3.69 -5.86 -9.60
C MET A 1 -4.87 -5.75 -8.64
N ALA A 2 -4.65 -5.58 -7.34
CA ALA A 2 -5.75 -5.53 -6.37
C ALA A 2 -6.57 -4.23 -6.55
N PRO A 3 -7.88 -4.31 -6.87
CA PRO A 3 -8.72 -3.13 -7.08
C PRO A 3 -9.05 -2.42 -5.76
N GLU A 4 -9.68 -1.26 -5.86
CA GLU A 4 -10.27 -0.51 -4.75
C GLU A 4 -11.15 -1.42 -3.86
N ASP A 5 -11.14 -1.17 -2.55
CA ASP A 5 -11.83 -1.94 -1.50
C ASP A 5 -11.44 -3.42 -1.35
N SER A 6 -10.56 -3.94 -2.21
CA SER A 6 -10.09 -5.32 -2.08
C SER A 6 -9.32 -5.54 -0.78
N VAL A 7 -9.60 -6.65 -0.09
CA VAL A 7 -8.90 -7.04 1.15
C VAL A 7 -7.40 -7.24 0.89
N THR A 8 -7.03 -7.66 -0.32
CA THR A 8 -5.63 -7.83 -0.74
C THR A 8 -4.97 -6.53 -1.18
N ARG A 9 -5.72 -5.42 -1.28
CA ARG A 9 -5.14 -4.11 -1.57
C ARG A 9 -4.24 -3.68 -0.41
N GLY A 10 -3.04 -3.27 -0.78
CA GLY A 10 -1.99 -2.82 0.12
C GLY A 10 -1.19 -1.69 -0.50
N LYS A 11 -0.25 -1.13 0.26
CA LYS A 11 0.58 0.00 -0.20
C LYS A 11 1.27 -0.26 -1.55
N VAL A 12 1.75 -1.49 -1.76
CA VAL A 12 2.45 -1.87 -3.00
C VAL A 12 1.53 -1.77 -4.21
N ALA A 13 0.25 -2.18 -4.06
CA ALA A 13 -0.72 -2.07 -5.16
C ALA A 13 -0.97 -0.61 -5.54
N VAL A 14 -1.07 0.28 -4.56
CA VAL A 14 -1.27 1.72 -4.80
C VAL A 14 -0.04 2.35 -5.45
N MET A 15 1.17 2.09 -4.93
CA MET A 15 2.42 2.59 -5.51
C MET A 15 2.60 2.12 -6.96
N ALA A 16 2.33 0.84 -7.20
CA ALA A 16 2.40 0.26 -8.52
C ALA A 16 1.40 0.90 -9.50
N GLN A 17 0.13 1.04 -9.11
CA GLN A 17 -0.91 1.73 -9.89
C GLN A 17 -0.58 3.20 -10.18
N ALA A 18 0.09 3.88 -9.24
CA ALA A 18 0.49 5.27 -9.39
C ALA A 18 1.66 5.47 -10.36
N ALA A 19 2.54 4.46 -10.50
CA ALA A 19 3.75 4.54 -11.30
C ALA A 19 3.64 3.86 -12.69
N ALA A 20 2.84 2.81 -12.81
CA ALA A 20 2.81 1.95 -13.99
C ALA A 20 1.41 1.39 -14.27
N ASP A 21 1.17 1.09 -15.54
CA ASP A 21 0.06 0.23 -15.96
C ASP A 21 0.51 -1.22 -15.87
N MET A 22 -0.21 -2.01 -15.07
CA MET A 22 0.11 -3.43 -14.89
C MET A 22 -1.06 -4.33 -15.23
N SER A 23 -0.76 -5.39 -15.97
CA SER A 23 -1.71 -6.42 -16.37
C SER A 23 -1.07 -7.80 -16.27
N TYR A 24 -1.90 -8.84 -16.16
CA TYR A 24 -1.40 -10.20 -16.31
C TYR A 24 -0.99 -10.42 -17.76
N TRP A 25 0.22 -10.93 -17.97
CA TRP A 25 0.69 -11.24 -19.32
C TRP A 25 0.00 -12.50 -19.90
N GLY A 26 -0.48 -13.39 -19.02
CA GLY A 26 -1.29 -14.55 -19.37
C GLY A 26 -1.98 -15.16 -18.15
N PRO A 27 -2.78 -16.23 -18.35
CA PRO A 27 -3.42 -16.94 -17.25
C PRO A 27 -2.38 -17.52 -16.28
N PRO A 28 -2.53 -17.36 -14.95
CA PRO A 28 -1.61 -17.94 -13.96
C PRO A 28 -1.45 -19.46 -14.09
N GLU A 29 -2.47 -20.14 -14.61
CA GLU A 29 -2.50 -21.58 -14.86
C GLU A 29 -1.41 -22.02 -15.84
N CYS A 30 -0.96 -21.14 -16.74
CA CYS A 30 0.12 -21.44 -17.69
C CYS A 30 1.52 -21.56 -17.03
N LEU A 31 1.64 -21.19 -15.76
CA LEU A 31 2.85 -21.37 -14.95
C LEU A 31 2.67 -22.46 -13.89
N GLN A 32 1.62 -23.28 -14.03
CA GLN A 32 1.30 -24.38 -13.12
C GLN A 32 1.21 -25.71 -13.89
N PRO A 33 1.70 -26.82 -13.30
CA PRO A 33 2.36 -26.89 -11.99
C PRO A 33 3.81 -26.37 -12.03
N TYR A 34 4.31 -25.89 -10.89
CA TYR A 34 5.67 -25.34 -10.76
C TYR A 34 6.76 -26.26 -11.35
N GLU A 35 6.61 -27.57 -11.14
CA GLU A 35 7.62 -28.59 -11.49
C GLU A 35 7.89 -28.68 -12.99
N ASP A 36 6.95 -28.25 -13.82
CA ASP A 36 7.06 -28.30 -15.29
C ASP A 36 7.78 -27.06 -15.87
N HIS A 37 7.88 -25.98 -15.10
CA HIS A 37 8.33 -24.67 -15.59
C HIS A 37 9.56 -24.12 -14.86
N PHE A 38 9.81 -24.52 -13.61
CA PHE A 38 10.82 -23.91 -12.76
C PHE A 38 11.78 -24.93 -12.15
N HIS A 39 13.08 -24.62 -12.23
CA HIS A 39 14.16 -25.36 -11.58
C HIS A 39 14.97 -24.45 -10.65
N PRO A 40 15.50 -24.97 -9.53
CA PRO A 40 15.41 -26.35 -9.08
C PRO A 40 14.00 -26.69 -8.58
N LEU A 41 13.65 -27.98 -8.67
CA LEU A 41 12.48 -28.50 -7.98
C LEU A 41 12.65 -28.18 -6.49
N SER A 42 11.62 -27.60 -5.88
CA SER A 42 11.67 -27.30 -4.45
C SER A 42 11.80 -28.62 -3.70
N THR A 43 13.01 -28.98 -3.27
CA THR A 43 13.26 -30.16 -2.43
C THR A 43 12.75 -29.91 -1.02
N ARG A 44 11.43 -29.77 -0.85
CA ARG A 44 10.83 -29.85 0.46
C ARG A 44 10.85 -31.32 0.89
N LYS A 45 11.91 -31.72 1.58
CA LYS A 45 11.94 -32.97 2.38
C LYS A 45 10.80 -32.89 3.41
N GLY A 46 9.62 -33.35 3.04
CA GLY A 46 8.48 -33.43 3.95
C GLY A 46 8.70 -34.54 4.97
N ASN A 47 8.82 -34.19 6.24
CA ASN A 47 8.54 -35.14 7.32
C ASN A 47 7.10 -35.64 7.14
N LYS A 48 6.96 -36.97 7.09
CA LYS A 48 5.71 -37.67 6.81
C LYS A 48 4.59 -37.25 7.78
N ALA A 49 3.38 -37.14 7.22
CA ALA A 49 2.10 -37.28 7.88
C ALA A 49 1.74 -36.28 9.01
N SER A 50 1.23 -35.11 8.62
CA SER A 50 0.21 -34.42 9.41
C SER A 50 -1.01 -34.21 8.49
N LYS A 51 -2.13 -34.85 8.84
CA LYS A 51 -3.42 -34.80 8.11
C LYS A 51 -4.09 -33.42 8.14
N HIS A 52 -3.49 -32.43 8.80
CA HIS A 52 -3.89 -31.04 8.65
C HIS A 52 -3.21 -30.48 7.39
N VAL A 53 -3.99 -30.28 6.34
CA VAL A 53 -3.59 -29.50 5.17
C VAL A 53 -3.40 -28.06 5.65
N ASP A 54 -2.19 -27.76 6.14
CA ASP A 54 -1.75 -26.38 6.32
C ASP A 54 -1.87 -25.70 4.95
N LEU A 55 -2.83 -24.79 4.79
CA LEU A 55 -2.95 -23.91 3.61
C LEU A 55 -1.66 -23.12 3.35
N ARG A 56 -0.76 -23.02 4.35
CA ARG A 56 0.60 -22.46 4.25
C ARG A 56 1.59 -23.36 3.48
N ARG A 57 1.21 -24.60 3.12
CA ARG A 57 2.08 -25.58 2.44
C ARG A 57 1.88 -25.64 0.93
N LYS A 58 0.87 -24.98 0.35
CA LYS A 58 0.74 -24.87 -1.10
C LYS A 58 1.95 -24.06 -1.61
N LEU A 59 2.63 -24.55 -2.65
CA LEU A 59 3.63 -23.74 -3.34
C LEU A 59 2.96 -22.43 -3.80
N PRO A 60 3.67 -21.29 -3.71
CA PRO A 60 3.09 -20.04 -4.19
C PRO A 60 2.74 -20.19 -5.67
N GLU A 61 1.54 -19.75 -6.04
CA GLU A 61 1.13 -19.66 -7.43
C GLU A 61 1.94 -18.54 -8.09
N TYR A 62 2.65 -18.88 -9.17
CA TYR A 62 3.43 -17.93 -9.94
C TYR A 62 2.55 -17.28 -11.00
N ALA A 63 2.75 -15.99 -11.22
CA ALA A 63 2.06 -15.24 -12.27
C ALA A 63 3.07 -14.37 -13.02
N SER A 64 2.89 -14.24 -14.32
CA SER A 64 3.64 -13.29 -15.15
C SER A 64 2.86 -11.97 -15.25
N LEU A 65 3.56 -10.86 -15.07
CA LEU A 65 3.00 -9.52 -15.08
C LEU A 65 3.71 -8.68 -16.14
N SER A 66 2.93 -7.95 -16.93
CA SER A 66 3.42 -6.82 -17.72
C SER A 66 3.36 -5.57 -16.87
N CYS A 67 4.43 -4.77 -16.87
CA CYS A 67 4.55 -3.53 -16.11
C CYS A 67 5.08 -2.45 -17.04
N ILE A 68 4.22 -1.54 -17.48
CA ILE A 68 4.59 -0.45 -18.39
C ILE A 68 4.60 0.85 -17.57
N PRO A 69 5.74 1.51 -17.37
CA PRO A 69 5.79 2.80 -16.68
C PRO A 69 4.90 3.82 -17.38
N LYS A 70 4.17 4.62 -16.60
CA LYS A 70 3.36 5.70 -17.15
C LYS A 70 4.26 6.82 -17.65
N GLU A 71 3.88 7.44 -18.77
CA GLU A 71 4.54 8.66 -19.25
C GLU A 71 4.41 9.81 -18.24
N HIS A 72 3.25 9.89 -17.59
CA HIS A 72 2.96 10.85 -16.52
C HIS A 72 2.55 10.09 -15.25
N PRO A 73 3.53 9.61 -14.45
CA PRO A 73 3.24 8.95 -13.19
C PRO A 73 2.65 9.95 -12.19
N MET A 74 1.80 9.47 -11.28
CA MET A 74 1.20 10.31 -10.24
C MET A 74 2.20 10.67 -9.13
N ILE A 75 3.22 9.82 -8.95
CA ILE A 75 4.34 10.09 -8.03
C ILE A 75 5.34 10.99 -8.77
N GLN A 76 5.41 12.26 -8.39
CA GLN A 76 6.35 13.22 -8.98
C GLN A 76 7.77 13.03 -8.44
N LEU A 77 8.74 13.68 -9.09
CA LEU A 77 10.12 13.73 -8.62
C LEU A 77 10.15 14.32 -7.20
N ASN A 78 10.88 13.65 -6.30
CA ASN A 78 10.99 14.00 -4.87
C ASN A 78 9.72 13.81 -4.02
N ASP A 79 8.64 13.27 -4.58
CA ASP A 79 7.42 12.98 -3.79
C ASP A 79 7.40 11.57 -3.18
N LEU A 80 8.36 10.71 -3.57
CA LEU A 80 8.35 9.29 -3.22
C LEU A 80 8.26 9.05 -1.70
N ASP A 81 8.97 9.86 -0.91
CA ASP A 81 8.98 9.74 0.55
C ASP A 81 7.63 10.13 1.17
N PHE A 82 6.95 11.13 0.63
CA PHE A 82 5.59 11.51 1.07
C PHE A 82 4.60 10.39 0.75
N TRP A 83 4.69 9.81 -0.45
CA TRP A 83 3.86 8.67 -0.84
C TRP A 83 4.08 7.46 0.06
N ASP A 84 5.33 7.01 0.25
CA ASP A 84 5.60 5.87 1.14
C ASP A 84 5.15 6.17 2.57
N TYR A 85 5.42 7.36 3.11
CA TYR A 85 5.03 7.71 4.47
C TYR A 85 3.50 7.65 4.66
N CYS A 86 2.74 8.36 3.81
CA CYS A 86 1.28 8.39 3.91
C CYS A 86 0.69 6.98 3.78
N LEU A 87 1.13 6.22 2.78
CA LEU A 87 0.65 4.85 2.57
C LEU A 87 1.05 3.94 3.73
N ARG A 88 2.31 3.97 4.17
CA ARG A 88 2.80 3.13 5.27
C ARG A 88 2.04 3.39 6.56
N LYS A 89 1.72 4.65 6.88
CA LYS A 89 0.95 4.99 8.10
C LYS A 89 -0.52 4.59 7.99
N LEU A 90 -1.19 4.94 6.89
CA LEU A 90 -2.63 4.72 6.74
C LEU A 90 -2.98 3.26 6.44
N PHE A 91 -2.12 2.51 5.75
CA PHE A 91 -2.39 1.09 5.47
C PHE A 91 -2.28 0.18 6.71
N VAL A 92 -1.70 0.64 7.83
CA VAL A 92 -1.78 -0.07 9.12
C VAL A 92 -3.24 -0.18 9.58
N GLN A 93 -4.04 0.87 9.33
CA GLN A 93 -5.46 0.93 9.67
C GLN A 93 -6.33 1.03 8.39
N LYS A 94 -5.99 0.25 7.36
CA LYS A 94 -6.62 0.35 6.03
C LYS A 94 -8.13 0.14 5.97
N ALA A 95 -8.72 -0.45 7.03
CA ALA A 95 -10.15 -0.70 7.16
C ALA A 95 -10.86 0.33 8.07
N THR A 96 -10.12 1.25 8.68
CA THR A 96 -10.64 2.31 9.55
C THR A 96 -10.91 3.56 8.72
N PRO A 97 -12.06 4.24 8.90
CA PRO A 97 -12.36 5.49 8.21
C PRO A 97 -11.27 6.55 8.36
N LEU A 98 -11.06 7.36 7.32
CA LEU A 98 -10.02 8.39 7.29
C LEU A 98 -10.13 9.36 8.47
N SER A 99 -11.35 9.80 8.77
CA SER A 99 -11.67 10.70 9.89
C SER A 99 -11.10 10.20 11.24
N LYS A 100 -10.93 8.88 11.39
CA LYS A 100 -10.42 8.25 12.62
C LYS A 100 -8.94 7.89 12.55
N CYS A 101 -8.38 7.61 11.37
CA CYS A 101 -6.99 7.16 11.24
C CYS A 101 -6.01 8.24 10.76
N ILE A 102 -6.47 9.43 10.36
CA ILE A 102 -5.62 10.52 9.83
C ILE A 102 -4.50 10.93 10.80
N ASN A 103 -4.75 10.88 12.11
CA ASN A 103 -3.77 11.23 13.14
C ASN A 103 -2.57 10.28 13.20
N SER A 104 -2.60 9.15 12.48
CA SER A 104 -1.42 8.30 12.27
C SER A 104 -0.32 8.99 11.44
N LEU A 105 -0.66 10.01 10.65
CA LEU A 105 0.30 10.81 9.88
C LEU A 105 1.14 11.74 10.77
N GLY A 106 0.63 12.13 11.93
CA GLY A 106 1.33 12.98 12.89
C GLY A 106 0.38 13.76 13.80
N PRO A 107 0.91 14.40 14.86
CA PRO A 107 0.12 15.26 15.74
C PRO A 107 -0.56 16.40 14.95
N GLY A 108 -1.86 16.59 15.14
CA GLY A 108 -2.63 17.65 14.48
C GLY A 108 -3.02 17.38 13.01
N ALA A 109 -2.81 16.16 12.50
CA ALA A 109 -3.18 15.80 11.12
C ALA A 109 -4.69 15.87 10.85
N SER A 110 -5.54 15.90 11.88
CA SER A 110 -6.98 16.18 11.74
C SER A 110 -7.27 17.51 11.04
N ASN A 111 -6.35 18.48 11.10
CA ASN A 111 -6.50 19.77 10.40
C ASN A 111 -6.39 19.64 8.88
N LEU A 112 -6.01 18.48 8.35
CA LEU A 112 -5.98 18.20 6.92
C LEU A 112 -7.37 17.81 6.39
N LEU A 113 -8.26 17.28 7.24
CA LEU A 113 -9.56 16.77 6.82
C LEU A 113 -10.37 17.79 5.98
N PRO A 114 -10.49 19.08 6.38
CA PRO A 114 -11.23 20.08 5.59
C PRO A 114 -10.65 20.37 4.20
N LYS A 115 -9.38 20.03 3.95
CA LYS A 115 -8.72 20.19 2.65
C LYS A 115 -8.93 18.97 1.74
N LEU A 116 -9.32 17.84 2.32
CA LEU A 116 -9.50 16.57 1.62
C LEU A 116 -10.93 16.38 1.13
N ASP A 117 -11.90 17.00 1.80
CA ASP A 117 -13.33 16.97 1.48
C ASP A 117 -13.85 18.28 0.84
N ASP A 118 -12.95 19.16 0.40
CA ASP A 118 -13.30 20.46 -0.18
C ASP A 118 -14.14 20.29 -1.47
N PRO A 119 -15.40 20.78 -1.50
CA PRO A 119 -16.28 20.66 -2.65
C PRO A 119 -15.82 21.39 -3.91
N SER A 120 -14.84 22.30 -3.79
CA SER A 120 -14.27 23.03 -4.93
C SER A 120 -13.31 22.19 -5.76
N LEU A 121 -12.90 21.02 -5.26
CA LEU A 121 -12.00 20.10 -5.95
C LEU A 121 -12.73 19.31 -7.05
N PRO A 122 -12.00 18.81 -8.07
CA PRO A 122 -12.54 17.85 -9.02
C PRO A 122 -13.13 16.62 -8.30
N SER A 123 -14.32 16.17 -8.71
CA SER A 123 -15.07 15.11 -8.03
C SER A 123 -14.28 13.80 -7.86
N GLU A 124 -13.32 13.53 -8.74
CA GLU A 124 -12.44 12.35 -8.69
C GLU A 124 -11.38 12.40 -7.58
N SER A 125 -11.07 13.60 -7.08
CA SER A 125 -10.06 13.87 -6.05
C SER A 125 -10.64 14.11 -4.65
N ILE A 126 -11.95 14.44 -4.57
CA ILE A 126 -12.66 14.61 -3.30
C ILE A 126 -12.64 13.29 -2.52
N ILE A 127 -12.26 13.35 -1.25
CA ILE A 127 -12.24 12.21 -0.35
C ILE A 127 -13.41 12.28 0.61
N ASN A 128 -14.28 11.28 0.59
CA ASN A 128 -15.26 11.11 1.65
C ASN A 128 -14.53 10.72 2.94
N LEU A 129 -14.64 11.50 4.00
CA LEU A 129 -13.92 11.27 5.26
C LEU A 129 -14.31 9.97 5.98
N ASP A 130 -15.48 9.41 5.67
CA ASP A 130 -15.94 8.12 6.20
C ASP A 130 -15.42 6.93 5.40
N SER A 131 -14.83 7.18 4.21
CA SER A 131 -14.20 6.13 3.41
C SER A 131 -12.89 5.66 4.02
N ARG A 132 -12.54 4.42 3.71
CA ARG A 132 -11.39 3.69 4.26
C ARG A 132 -10.19 3.86 3.31
N PRO A 133 -8.95 3.96 3.80
CA PRO A 133 -7.78 4.13 2.93
C PRO A 133 -7.65 3.10 1.79
N ARG A 134 -8.13 1.86 2.00
CA ARG A 134 -8.13 0.82 0.96
C ARG A 134 -9.10 1.10 -0.20
N GLU A 135 -10.07 2.00 -0.02
CA GLU A 135 -11.09 2.35 -1.01
C GLU A 135 -10.64 3.48 -1.93
N PHE A 136 -9.59 4.23 -1.55
CA PHE A 136 -9.22 5.45 -2.27
C PHE A 136 -8.72 5.16 -3.68
N THR A 137 -9.15 5.96 -4.65
CA THR A 137 -8.56 5.96 -6.00
C THR A 137 -7.12 6.49 -5.97
N ILE A 138 -6.39 6.33 -7.06
CA ILE A 138 -5.05 6.90 -7.18
C ILE A 138 -5.08 8.44 -7.17
N ALA A 139 -6.11 9.05 -7.74
CA ALA A 139 -6.31 10.50 -7.71
C ALA A 139 -6.52 11.00 -6.27
N GLN A 140 -7.35 10.30 -5.48
CA GLN A 140 -7.55 10.60 -4.06
C GLN A 140 -6.25 10.44 -3.25
N TRP A 141 -5.46 9.40 -3.52
CA TRP A 141 -4.14 9.25 -2.90
C TRP A 141 -3.19 10.40 -3.24
N ALA A 142 -3.13 10.80 -4.51
CA ALA A 142 -2.30 11.93 -4.95
C ALA A 142 -2.72 13.23 -4.28
N HIS A 143 -4.03 13.48 -4.15
CA HIS A 143 -4.57 14.64 -3.43
C HIS A 143 -4.15 14.63 -1.95
N LEU A 144 -4.34 13.50 -1.26
CA LEU A 144 -3.93 13.34 0.14
C LEU A 144 -2.44 13.61 0.33
N VAL A 145 -1.60 13.06 -0.54
CA VAL A 145 -0.15 13.27 -0.48
C VAL A 145 0.23 14.71 -0.74
N SER A 146 -0.42 15.39 -1.70
CA SER A 146 -0.19 16.83 -1.94
C SER A 146 -0.54 17.65 -0.71
N VAL A 147 -1.72 17.41 -0.12
CA VAL A 147 -2.16 18.12 1.10
C VAL A 147 -1.21 17.86 2.27
N PHE A 148 -0.68 16.63 2.40
CA PHE A 148 0.32 16.29 3.41
C PHE A 148 1.67 16.98 3.16
N ARG A 149 2.14 17.03 1.92
CA ARG A 149 3.39 17.70 1.55
C ARG A 149 3.34 19.19 1.89
N ASP A 150 2.21 19.83 1.62
CA ASP A 150 1.99 21.26 1.82
C ASP A 150 1.60 21.59 3.27
N TRP A 151 1.56 20.59 4.15
CA TRP A 151 1.23 20.78 5.57
C TRP A 151 2.46 21.31 6.33
N PRO A 152 2.42 22.55 6.88
CA PRO A 152 3.58 23.15 7.55
C PRO A 152 4.01 22.44 8.84
N PHE A 153 3.12 21.63 9.43
CA PHE A 153 3.40 20.89 10.67
C PHE A 153 3.63 19.40 10.43
N ARG A 154 3.84 18.99 9.17
CA ARG A 154 4.18 17.60 8.86
C ARG A 154 5.49 17.20 9.55
N PRO A 155 5.65 15.92 9.92
CA PRO A 155 6.95 15.43 10.36
C PRO A 155 8.04 15.69 9.30
N GLU A 156 9.21 16.12 9.74
CA GLU A 156 10.37 16.33 8.87
C GLU A 156 11.03 15.01 8.49
N ASP A 157 11.24 14.14 9.49
CA ASP A 157 11.74 12.79 9.27
C ASP A 157 10.60 11.84 8.87
N LEU A 158 10.61 11.45 7.61
CA LEU A 158 9.64 10.53 7.01
C LEU A 158 10.17 9.09 6.94
N SER A 159 11.37 8.83 7.44
CA SER A 159 12.01 7.51 7.37
C SER A 159 11.30 6.45 8.24
N ILE A 160 11.79 5.22 8.19
CA ILE A 160 11.23 4.10 8.95
C ILE A 160 11.77 4.08 10.40
N ASP A 161 12.93 4.71 10.64
CA ASP A 161 13.76 4.42 11.82
C ASP A 161 13.29 5.12 13.11
N THR A 162 12.54 6.22 12.99
CA THR A 162 12.21 7.08 14.14
C THR A 162 11.34 6.37 15.20
N PHE A 163 10.42 5.49 14.81
CA PHE A 163 9.48 4.87 15.75
C PHE A 163 10.06 3.68 16.54
N PHE A 164 11.03 2.95 15.95
CA PHE A 164 11.67 1.82 16.62
C PHE A 164 12.80 2.25 17.56
N LEU A 165 13.45 3.38 17.28
CA LEU A 165 14.51 3.92 18.13
C LEU A 165 13.95 4.60 19.39
N LEU A 166 12.90 5.42 19.26
CA LEU A 166 12.30 6.12 20.41
C LEU A 166 11.68 5.17 21.45
N ASN A 167 11.16 4.01 21.03
CA ASN A 167 10.60 3.02 21.95
C ASN A 167 11.66 2.15 22.65
N LYS A 168 12.90 2.12 22.16
CA LYS A 168 14.00 1.38 22.82
C LYS A 168 14.50 2.08 24.08
N ASP A 169 14.40 3.41 24.13
CA ASP A 169 14.87 4.20 25.27
C ASP A 169 13.88 4.19 26.44
N HIS A 170 12.59 3.93 26.17
CA HIS A 170 11.57 3.78 27.23
C HIS A 170 11.53 2.37 27.85
N ALA A 171 12.11 1.36 27.20
CA ALA A 171 12.18 -0.01 27.73
C ALA A 171 13.42 -0.27 28.61
N ARG A 172 14.28 0.75 28.83
CA ARG A 172 15.52 0.67 29.62
C ARG A 172 15.50 1.55 30.88
N ARG A 173 14.33 1.86 31.44
CA ARG A 173 14.21 2.54 32.74
C ARG A 173 13.25 1.81 33.64
#